data_AF-A0AAU5JHY3-F1
#
_entry.id   AF-A0AAU5JHY3-F1
#
_cell.length_a   1.000
_cell.length_b   1.000
_cell.length_c   1.000
_cell.angle_alpha   90.00
_cell.angle_beta   90.00
_cell.angle_gamma   90.00
#
_symmetry.space_group_name_H-M   'P 1'
#
loop_
_entity.id
_entity.type
_entity.pdbx_description
1 polymer ?
#
loop_
_entity_poly.entity_id
_entity_poly.type
_entity_poly.pdbx_seq_one_letter_code
_entity_poly.pdbx_strand_id
1 'polypeptide(L)'
;MSILTITLDLLDNPHNPDHAHGRATAYDAIHDGTPLNLLDDRLAWMEDPTVSGTTYTAAYLAGYRAQIADWRAYDYAQRIAVTHNAWEANR
;
A
#
# COMPACT_ATOMS: atom_id res chain seq x y z
N MET A 1 13.00 26.05 4.82
CA MET A 1 13.31 24.74 4.23
C MET A 1 11.99 24.01 4.00
N SER A 2 11.55 23.88 2.75
CA SER A 2 10.22 23.31 2.39
C SER A 2 10.32 22.34 1.20
N ILE A 3 11.45 21.65 1.07
CA ILE A 3 11.75 20.79 -0.08
C ILE A 3 11.05 19.42 0.04
N LEU A 4 10.83 18.94 1.27
CA LEU A 4 10.29 17.59 1.54
C LEU A 4 8.86 17.38 1.05
N THR A 5 8.01 18.41 1.10
CA THR A 5 6.58 18.29 0.75
C THR A 5 6.38 18.17 -0.76
N ILE A 6 7.13 18.92 -1.56
CA ILE A 6 7.01 18.90 -3.04
C ILE A 6 7.53 17.58 -3.60
N THR A 7 8.58 17.01 -3.01
CA THR A 7 9.11 15.71 -3.42
C THR A 7 8.18 14.54 -3.08
N LEU A 8 7.43 14.61 -1.97
CA LEU A 8 6.47 13.56 -1.61
C LEU A 8 5.28 13.53 -2.57
N ASP A 9 4.77 14.71 -2.96
CA ASP A 9 3.64 14.86 -3.90
C ASP A 9 3.99 14.36 -5.32
N LEU A 10 5.25 14.51 -5.75
CA LEU A 10 5.74 13.96 -7.01
C LEU A 10 5.90 12.43 -6.98
N LEU A 11 6.14 11.86 -5.80
CA LEU A 11 6.32 10.41 -5.61
C LEU A 11 4.99 9.67 -5.50
N ASP A 12 3.94 10.32 -4.99
CA ASP A 12 2.58 9.77 -4.91
C ASP A 12 1.70 10.21 -6.10
N ASN A 13 2.32 10.56 -7.23
CA ASN A 13 1.59 10.93 -8.44
C ASN A 13 0.94 9.68 -9.07
N PRO A 14 -0.41 9.55 -9.05
CA PRO A 14 -1.11 8.37 -9.56
C PRO A 14 -1.03 8.25 -11.09
N HIS A 15 -0.57 9.28 -11.80
CA HIS A 15 -0.35 9.25 -13.24
C HIS A 15 1.06 8.80 -13.63
N ASN A 16 1.96 8.58 -12.67
CA ASN A 16 3.26 8.01 -12.95
C ASN A 16 3.11 6.49 -13.24
N PRO A 17 3.60 5.99 -14.40
CA PRO A 17 3.46 4.57 -14.73
C PRO A 17 4.13 3.64 -13.72
N ASP A 18 5.24 4.05 -13.10
CA ASP A 18 5.90 3.24 -12.06
C ASP A 18 5.08 3.18 -10.78
N HIS A 19 4.42 4.28 -10.40
CA HIS A 19 3.51 4.30 -9.26
C HIS A 19 2.32 3.37 -9.49
N ALA A 20 1.69 3.46 -10.66
CA ALA A 20 0.62 2.57 -11.05
C ALA A 20 1.07 1.09 -11.06
N HIS A 21 2.30 0.81 -11.51
CA HIS A 21 2.88 -0.53 -11.50
C HIS A 21 3.12 -1.05 -10.07
N GLY A 22 3.62 -0.19 -9.17
CA GLY A 22 3.76 -0.52 -7.75
C GLY A 22 2.41 -0.88 -7.11
N ARG A 23 1.37 -0.09 -7.40
CA ARG A 23 0.00 -0.38 -6.96
C ARG A 23 -0.52 -1.70 -7.49
N ALA A 24 -0.38 -1.95 -8.79
CA ALA A 24 -0.82 -3.19 -9.42
C ALA A 24 -0.13 -4.42 -8.81
N THR A 25 1.19 -4.35 -8.57
CA THR A 25 1.93 -5.46 -7.96
C THR A 25 1.41 -5.81 -6.56
N ALA A 26 1.20 -4.79 -5.72
CA ALA A 26 0.64 -5.00 -4.39
C ALA A 26 -0.80 -5.52 -4.45
N TYR A 27 -1.60 -5.00 -5.38
CA TYR A 27 -2.99 -5.44 -5.58
C TYR A 27 -3.07 -6.92 -5.96
N ASP A 28 -2.28 -7.36 -6.94
CA ASP A 28 -2.26 -8.75 -7.39
C ASP A 28 -1.84 -9.67 -6.25
N ALA A 29 -0.80 -9.30 -5.50
CA ALA A 29 -0.34 -10.08 -4.36
C ALA A 29 -1.42 -10.21 -3.26
N ILE A 30 -2.16 -9.14 -2.97
CA ILE A 30 -3.31 -9.16 -2.05
C ILE A 30 -4.41 -10.08 -2.58
N HIS A 31 -4.74 -9.97 -3.88
CA HIS A 31 -5.78 -10.78 -4.52
C HIS A 31 -5.42 -12.28 -4.56
N ASP A 32 -4.14 -12.59 -4.69
CA ASP A 32 -3.59 -13.95 -4.60
C ASP A 32 -3.56 -14.48 -3.17
N GLY A 33 -4.00 -13.68 -2.19
CA GLY A 33 -4.11 -14.08 -0.79
C GLY A 33 -2.85 -13.87 0.04
N THR A 34 -1.89 -13.07 -0.44
CA THR A 34 -0.70 -12.74 0.35
C THR A 34 -1.10 -11.93 1.58
N PRO A 35 -0.75 -12.38 2.80
CA PRO A 35 -0.99 -11.63 4.03
C PRO A 35 -0.32 -10.26 4.02
N LEU A 36 -0.99 -9.24 4.57
CA LEU A 36 -0.48 -7.86 4.59
C LEU A 36 0.89 -7.73 5.25
N ASN A 37 1.16 -8.45 6.34
CA ASN A 37 2.46 -8.41 7.02
C ASN A 37 3.61 -8.88 6.11
N LEU A 38 3.37 -9.88 5.25
CA LEU A 38 4.37 -10.32 4.28
C LEU A 38 4.58 -9.27 3.18
N LEU A 39 3.57 -8.49 2.83
CA LEU A 39 3.71 -7.38 1.89
C LEU A 39 4.50 -6.23 2.49
N ASP A 40 4.34 -5.94 3.79
CA ASP A 40 5.17 -4.97 4.50
C ASP A 40 6.63 -5.43 4.59
N ASP A 41 6.87 -6.70 4.92
CA ASP A 41 8.23 -7.29 4.95
C ASP A 41 8.87 -7.22 3.55
N ARG A 42 8.08 -7.51 2.51
CA ARG A 42 8.54 -7.40 1.12
C ARG A 42 8.84 -5.94 0.75
N LEU A 43 8.03 -4.98 1.19
CA LEU A 43 8.29 -3.56 0.97
C LEU A 43 9.60 -3.12 1.63
N ALA A 44 9.85 -3.54 2.87
CA ALA A 44 11.11 -3.27 3.56
C ALA A 44 12.32 -3.90 2.83
N TRP A 45 12.17 -5.13 2.31
CA TRP A 45 13.18 -5.77 1.47
C TRP A 45 13.43 -4.99 0.16
N MET A 46 12.37 -4.48 -0.48
CA MET A 46 12.49 -3.68 -1.72
C MET A 46 13.13 -2.30 -1.50
N GLU A 47 12.99 -1.72 -0.30
CA GLU A 47 13.61 -0.43 0.06
C GLU A 47 15.14 -0.53 0.21
N ASP A 48 15.67 -1.72 0.50
CA ASP A 48 17.10 -1.95 0.65
C ASP A 48 17.70 -2.67 -0.58
N PRO A 49 18.39 -1.94 -1.49
CA PRO A 49 19.01 -2.55 -2.66
C PRO A 49 20.17 -3.50 -2.32
N THR A 50 20.76 -3.40 -1.13
CA THR A 50 21.83 -4.31 -0.69
C THR A 50 21.29 -5.70 -0.34
N VAL A 51 20.02 -5.77 0.08
CA VAL A 51 19.32 -7.02 0.39
C VAL A 51 18.55 -7.53 -0.82
N SER A 52 17.91 -6.65 -1.58
CA SER A 52 17.10 -7.05 -2.73
C SER A 52 17.88 -7.35 -4.01
N GLY A 53 19.13 -6.90 -4.09
CA GLY A 53 19.96 -7.05 -5.29
C GLY A 53 19.45 -6.23 -6.48
N THR A 54 18.48 -5.35 -6.28
CA THR A 54 17.96 -4.45 -7.32
C THR A 54 17.52 -3.12 -6.73
N THR A 55 17.41 -2.08 -7.56
CA THR A 55 16.91 -0.78 -7.13
C THR A 55 15.52 -0.55 -7.69
N TYR A 56 14.53 -0.42 -6.81
CA TYR A 56 13.18 -0.01 -7.17
C TYR A 56 13.09 1.51 -7.22
N THR A 57 12.28 2.04 -8.14
CA THR A 57 12.06 3.49 -8.20
C THR A 57 11.22 3.94 -7.00
N ALA A 58 11.48 5.15 -6.52
CA ALA A 58 10.73 5.68 -5.39
C ALA A 58 9.22 5.81 -5.68
N ALA A 59 8.84 6.06 -6.94
CA ALA A 59 7.43 6.06 -7.38
C ALA A 59 6.80 4.67 -7.28
N TYR A 60 7.51 3.61 -7.68
CA TYR A 60 7.05 2.22 -7.51
C TYR A 60 6.82 1.88 -6.04
N LEU A 61 7.78 2.18 -5.17
CA LEU A 61 7.67 1.94 -3.73
C LEU A 61 6.51 2.73 -3.10
N ALA A 62 6.30 3.98 -3.53
CA ALA A 62 5.18 4.80 -3.09
C ALA A 62 3.84 4.19 -3.49
N GLY A 63 3.68 3.78 -4.74
CA GLY A 63 2.47 3.10 -5.22
C GLY A 63 2.19 1.80 -4.48
N TYR A 64 3.21 0.96 -4.30
CA TYR A 64 3.08 -0.29 -3.54
C TYR A 64 2.59 -0.03 -2.10
N ARG A 65 3.17 0.97 -1.42
CA ARG A 65 2.76 1.37 -0.07
C ARG A 65 1.33 1.94 -0.03
N ALA A 66 0.95 2.74 -1.03
CA ALA A 66 -0.38 3.32 -1.12
C ALA A 66 -1.47 2.24 -1.24
N GLN A 67 -1.23 1.20 -2.05
CA GLN A 67 -2.18 0.09 -2.18
C GLN A 67 -2.36 -0.71 -0.88
N ILE A 68 -1.28 -0.94 -0.12
CA ILE A 68 -1.36 -1.57 1.21
C ILE A 68 -2.20 -0.72 2.17
N ALA A 69 -1.98 0.60 2.18
CA ALA A 69 -2.73 1.51 3.04
C ALA A 69 -4.23 1.52 2.72
N ASP A 70 -4.58 1.57 1.43
CA ASP A 70 -5.98 1.55 0.98
C ASP A 70 -6.68 0.24 1.37
N TRP A 71 -5.98 -0.90 1.27
CA TRP A 71 -6.56 -2.19 1.68
C TRP A 71 -6.80 -2.28 3.19
N ARG A 72 -5.88 -1.75 4.00
CA ARG A 72 -6.07 -1.67 5.46
C ARG A 72 -7.28 -0.80 5.81
N ALA A 73 -7.43 0.34 5.14
CA ALA A 73 -8.57 1.22 5.34
C ALA A 73 -9.89 0.53 4.97
N TYR A 74 -9.91 -0.22 3.86
CA TYR A 74 -11.07 -1.01 3.44
C TYR A 74 -11.44 -2.12 4.44
N ASP A 75 -10.47 -2.95 4.86
CA ASP A 75 -10.70 -4.01 5.85
C ASP A 75 -11.21 -3.43 7.19
N TYR A 76 -10.64 -2.33 7.65
CA TYR A 76 -11.10 -1.65 8.86
C TYR A 76 -12.56 -1.16 8.73
N ALA A 77 -12.91 -0.51 7.61
CA ALA A 77 -14.26 -0.05 7.35
C ALA A 77 -15.27 -1.22 7.30
N GLN A 78 -14.90 -2.35 6.67
CA GLN A 78 -15.73 -3.55 6.64
C GLN A 78 -15.99 -4.12 8.03
N ARG A 79 -14.96 -4.19 8.89
CA ARG A 79 -15.11 -4.66 10.27
C ARG A 79 -16.05 -3.79 11.09
N ILE A 80 -15.93 -2.46 10.97
CA ILE A 80 -16.85 -1.52 11.63
C ILE A 80 -18.28 -1.76 11.16
N ALA A 81 -18.51 -1.89 9.85
CA ALA A 81 -19.84 -2.12 9.31
C ALA A 81 -20.46 -3.42 9.83
N VAL A 82 -19.68 -4.50 9.91
CA VAL A 82 -20.12 -5.78 10.50
C VAL A 82 -20.49 -5.60 11.98
N THR A 83 -19.65 -4.94 12.77
CA THR A 83 -19.93 -4.69 14.20
C THR A 83 -21.19 -3.83 14.39
N HIS A 84 -21.35 -2.78 13.58
CA HIS A 84 -22.54 -1.92 13.63
C HIS A 84 -23.81 -2.70 13.31
N ASN A 85 -23.81 -3.48 12.23
CA ASN A 85 -24.97 -4.29 11.84
C ASN A 85 -25.32 -5.35 12.89
N ALA A 86 -24.31 -5.95 13.53
CA ALA A 86 -24.54 -6.88 14.64
C ALA A 86 -25.15 -6.18 15.86
N TRP A 87 -24.78 -4.93 16.15
CA TRP A 87 -25.37 -4.14 17.22
C TRP A 87 -26.84 -3.77 16.91
N GLU A 88 -27.13 -3.26 15.70
CA GLU A 88 -28.50 -2.92 15.26
C GLU A 88 -29.44 -4.14 15.30
N ALA A 89 -28.96 -5.33 14.93
CA ALA A 89 -29.77 -6.55 14.93
C ALA A 89 -30.16 -7.06 16.33
N ASN A 90 -29.46 -6.63 17.39
CA ASN A 90 -29.72 -7.03 18.78
C ASN A 90 -30.46 -5.95 19.60
N ARG A 91 -30.95 -4.91 18.94
CA ARG A 91 -31.74 -3.81 19.52
C ARG A 91 -33.23 -4.02 19.32
#